data_AF-A0A8X6VVL4-F1
#
_entry.id   AF-A0A8X6VVL4-F1
#
_cell.length_a   1.000
_cell.length_b   1.000
_cell.length_c   1.000
_cell.angle_alpha   90.00
_cell.angle_beta   90.00
_cell.angle_gamma   90.00
#
_symmetry.space_group_name_H-M   'P 1'
#
loop_
_entity.id
_entity.type
_entity.pdbx_description
1 polymer ?
#
loop_
_entity_poly.entity_id
_entity_poly.type
_entity_poly.pdbx_seq_one_letter_code
_entity_poly.pdbx_strand_id
1 'polypeptide(L)'
;MAEAPSSEEAISLIKTLSSILEARGFHLRKWRFNSSEVLSRISSNWVADSSNLEIHPDECSKALGLTWNSMKDIFIFNLKVNFPGNITKRSFLSQSARLFDPLGFLTPCTVSIKIFYQQLWLLKLDWDSPLSEALCCKTFQKEFEQVCSIHIPRGIHTASHQITLHGFCDASELAYASVIYAVQP
;
A
#
# COMPACT_ATOMS: atom_id res chain seq x y z
N MET A 1 14.60 -0.59 3.16
CA MET A 1 14.75 0.21 1.92
C MET A 1 15.77 1.29 2.23
N ALA A 2 16.71 1.56 1.33
CA ALA A 2 17.76 2.56 1.55
C ALA A 2 17.53 3.76 0.62
N GLU A 3 17.88 4.94 1.07
CA GLU A 3 17.88 6.18 0.29
C GLU A 3 19.33 6.62 0.07
N ALA A 4 19.61 7.18 -1.11
CA ALA A 4 20.90 7.76 -1.45
C ALA A 4 20.65 9.09 -2.17
N PRO A 5 21.38 10.16 -1.84
CA PRO A 5 21.14 11.50 -2.36
C PRO A 5 21.60 11.69 -3.81
N SER A 6 22.43 10.78 -4.35
CA SER A 6 22.91 10.80 -5.73
C SER A 6 22.98 9.40 -6.34
N SER A 7 22.99 9.33 -7.68
CA SER A 7 23.19 8.09 -8.43
C SER A 7 24.54 7.45 -8.07
N GLU A 8 25.61 8.23 -7.92
CA GLU A 8 26.94 7.77 -7.54
C GLU A 8 26.95 7.11 -6.16
N GLU A 9 26.34 7.77 -5.17
CA GLU A 9 26.25 7.23 -3.81
C GLU A 9 25.40 5.96 -3.77
N ALA A 10 24.29 5.93 -4.52
CA ALA A 10 23.47 4.74 -4.65
C ALA A 10 24.30 3.56 -5.19
N ILE A 11 25.08 3.77 -6.25
CA ILE A 11 25.93 2.73 -6.84
C ILE A 11 27.02 2.27 -5.87
N SER A 12 27.66 3.19 -5.18
CA SER A 12 28.66 2.88 -4.15
C SER A 12 28.07 2.04 -3.02
N LEU A 13 26.89 2.43 -2.53
CA LEU A 13 26.16 1.72 -1.49
C LEU A 13 25.79 0.30 -1.93
N ILE A 14 25.27 0.12 -3.15
CA ILE A 14 24.91 -1.19 -3.71
C ILE A 14 26.14 -2.11 -3.75
N LYS A 15 27.27 -1.63 -4.27
CA LYS A 15 28.52 -2.41 -4.36
C LYS A 15 29.02 -2.81 -2.97
N THR A 16 29.01 -1.86 -2.04
CA THR A 16 29.48 -2.07 -0.67
C THR A 16 28.61 -3.10 0.05
N LEU A 17 27.27 -2.94 0.02
CA LEU A 17 26.34 -3.87 0.64
C LEU A 17 26.44 -5.27 0.05
N SER A 18 26.55 -5.36 -1.27
CA SER A 18 26.66 -6.65 -1.96
C SER A 18 27.94 -7.38 -1.59
N SER A 19 29.07 -6.67 -1.51
CA SER A 19 30.35 -7.26 -1.08
C SER A 19 30.31 -7.75 0.37
N ILE A 20 29.77 -6.94 1.29
CA ILE A 20 29.66 -7.31 2.72
C ILE A 20 28.81 -8.57 2.91
N LEU A 21 27.68 -8.63 2.21
CA LEU A 21 26.73 -9.73 2.35
C LEU A 21 27.17 -10.99 1.62
N GLU A 22 27.83 -10.83 0.45
CA GLU A 22 28.44 -11.94 -0.27
C GLU A 22 29.56 -12.61 0.53
N ALA A 23 30.34 -11.83 1.29
CA ALA A 23 31.33 -12.37 2.23
C ALA A 23 30.72 -13.27 3.33
N ARG A 24 29.40 -13.22 3.51
CA ARG A 24 28.62 -14.06 4.42
C ARG A 24 27.72 -15.07 3.69
N GLY A 25 27.89 -15.23 2.38
CA GLY A 25 27.10 -16.16 1.54
C GLY A 25 25.73 -15.62 1.11
N PHE A 26 25.43 -14.34 1.36
CA PHE A 26 24.17 -13.71 0.97
C PHE A 26 24.34 -12.96 -0.36
N HIS A 27 23.91 -13.56 -1.45
CA HIS A 27 23.92 -12.92 -2.77
C HIS A 27 22.66 -12.07 -2.98
N LEU A 28 22.81 -10.75 -2.93
CA LEU A 28 21.72 -9.81 -3.20
C LEU A 28 21.31 -9.85 -4.68
N ARG A 29 20.00 -9.87 -4.90
CA ARG A 29 19.34 -9.93 -6.22
C ARG A 29 18.04 -9.13 -6.17
N LYS A 30 17.42 -8.92 -7.35
CA LYS A 30 16.13 -8.25 -7.51
C LYS A 30 16.13 -6.80 -6.99
N TRP A 31 17.24 -6.10 -7.21
CA TRP A 31 17.34 -4.69 -6.89
C TRP A 31 16.33 -3.89 -7.74
N ARG A 32 15.74 -2.84 -7.13
CA ARG A 32 14.82 -1.90 -7.77
C ARG A 32 15.21 -0.47 -7.42
N PHE A 33 15.07 0.42 -8.38
CA PHE A 33 15.49 1.81 -8.28
C PHE A 33 14.44 2.73 -8.90
N ASN A 34 14.48 4.00 -8.50
CA ASN A 34 13.72 5.10 -9.09
C ASN A 34 14.54 5.91 -10.12
N SER A 35 15.83 5.58 -10.30
CA SER A 35 16.74 6.26 -11.24
C SER A 35 17.11 5.35 -12.42
N SER A 36 16.83 5.82 -13.64
CA SER A 36 17.24 5.15 -14.88
C SER A 36 18.77 5.14 -15.05
N GLU A 37 19.46 6.14 -14.52
CA GLU A 37 20.93 6.20 -14.55
C GLU A 37 21.55 5.06 -13.74
N VAL A 38 21.04 4.83 -12.52
CA VAL A 38 21.50 3.71 -11.68
C VAL A 38 21.21 2.37 -12.35
N LEU A 39 20.02 2.20 -12.93
CA LEU A 39 19.64 0.99 -13.68
C LEU A 39 20.59 0.70 -14.85
N SER A 40 21.09 1.72 -15.55
CA SER A 40 22.01 1.56 -16.68
C SER A 40 23.43 1.14 -16.28
N ARG A 41 23.82 1.42 -15.02
CA ARG A 41 25.20 1.24 -14.52
C ARG A 41 25.40 -0.02 -13.68
N ILE A 42 24.34 -0.74 -13.36
CA ILE A 42 24.37 -1.99 -12.61
C ILE A 42 24.12 -3.17 -13.54
N SER A 43 24.67 -4.33 -13.17
CA SER A 43 24.54 -5.53 -13.98
C SER A 43 23.08 -6.01 -14.04
N SER A 44 22.60 -6.38 -15.22
CA SER A 44 21.20 -6.78 -15.44
C SER A 44 20.75 -7.96 -14.58
N ASN A 45 21.66 -8.89 -14.28
CA ASN A 45 21.42 -10.03 -13.39
C ASN A 45 21.18 -9.65 -11.91
N TRP A 46 21.43 -8.39 -11.52
CA TRP A 46 21.15 -7.89 -10.17
C TRP A 46 19.79 -7.21 -10.09
N VAL A 47 19.30 -6.67 -11.21
CA VAL A 47 18.02 -5.97 -11.31
C VAL A 47 16.88 -6.99 -11.30
N ALA A 48 15.74 -6.63 -10.71
CA ALA A 48 14.54 -7.43 -10.86
C ALA A 48 14.09 -7.44 -12.33
N ASP A 49 13.69 -8.60 -12.88
CA ASP A 49 13.32 -8.74 -14.30
C ASP A 49 12.34 -7.65 -14.75
N SER A 50 12.75 -6.98 -15.83
CA SER A 50 12.02 -5.92 -16.52
C SER A 50 11.01 -6.44 -17.54
N SER A 51 10.87 -7.75 -17.73
CA SER A 51 9.79 -8.36 -18.54
C SER A 51 8.40 -8.18 -17.92
N ASN A 52 8.34 -7.48 -16.79
CA ASN A 52 7.14 -7.05 -16.09
C ASN A 52 6.89 -5.52 -16.27
N LEU A 53 7.31 -4.97 -17.42
CA LEU A 53 7.19 -3.54 -17.78
C LEU A 53 5.98 -3.26 -18.68
N GLU A 54 5.13 -4.26 -18.93
CA GLU A 54 3.75 -3.92 -19.25
C GLU A 54 3.12 -3.40 -17.95
N ILE A 55 2.44 -2.27 -18.02
CA ILE A 55 1.78 -1.64 -16.87
C ILE A 55 0.55 -2.51 -16.52
N HIS A 56 0.79 -3.73 -16.07
CA HIS A 56 -0.20 -4.59 -15.47
C HIS A 56 -0.15 -4.38 -13.95
N PRO A 57 -1.30 -4.05 -13.30
CA PRO A 57 -1.39 -3.82 -11.85
C PRO A 57 -0.85 -4.95 -10.97
N ASP A 58 -0.67 -6.14 -11.54
CA ASP A 58 -0.23 -7.37 -10.87
C ASP A 58 1.32 -7.52 -10.81
N GLU A 59 2.09 -6.59 -11.40
CA GLU A 59 3.56 -6.67 -11.56
C GLU A 59 4.38 -5.67 -10.71
N CYS A 60 3.71 -4.92 -9.86
CA CYS A 60 4.37 -4.10 -8.85
C CYS A 60 4.90 -4.97 -7.69
N SER A 61 6.11 -4.68 -7.20
CA SER A 61 6.69 -5.43 -6.08
C SER A 61 5.96 -5.07 -4.80
N LYS A 62 5.68 -6.07 -3.96
CA LYS A 62 5.18 -5.83 -2.61
C LYS A 62 6.34 -5.39 -1.71
N ALA A 63 6.23 -4.21 -1.12
CA ALA A 63 7.09 -3.74 -0.04
C ALA A 63 6.21 -3.54 1.19
N LEU A 64 6.57 -4.17 2.33
CA LEU A 64 5.74 -4.17 3.55
C LEU A 64 4.31 -4.71 3.31
N GLY A 65 4.12 -5.55 2.29
CA GLY A 65 2.82 -6.08 1.88
C GLY A 65 1.94 -5.09 1.09
N LEU A 66 2.43 -3.87 0.86
CA LEU A 66 1.83 -2.86 -0.03
C LEU A 66 2.47 -2.90 -1.41
N THR A 67 1.72 -2.49 -2.42
CA THR A 67 2.21 -2.42 -3.79
C THR A 67 3.05 -1.16 -4.00
N TRP A 68 4.32 -1.30 -4.38
CA TRP A 68 5.24 -0.18 -4.58
C TRP A 68 5.62 -0.02 -6.06
N ASN A 69 5.40 1.19 -6.59
CA ASN A 69 5.92 1.63 -7.87
C ASN A 69 7.26 2.34 -7.65
N SER A 70 8.36 1.65 -7.96
CA SER A 70 9.71 2.17 -7.72
C SER A 70 10.03 3.37 -8.59
N MET A 71 9.54 3.43 -9.83
CA MET A 71 9.86 4.53 -10.75
C MET A 71 9.29 5.86 -10.30
N LYS A 72 8.04 5.87 -9.81
CA LYS A 72 7.39 7.08 -9.28
C LYS A 72 7.61 7.28 -7.78
N ASP A 73 8.19 6.29 -7.13
CA ASP A 73 8.38 6.19 -5.68
C ASP A 73 7.11 6.38 -4.83
N ILE A 74 6.03 5.69 -5.24
CA ILE A 74 4.72 5.75 -4.59
C ILE A 74 4.20 4.36 -4.22
N PHE A 75 3.48 4.29 -3.11
CA PHE A 75 2.59 3.18 -2.81
C PHE A 75 1.29 3.34 -3.60
N ILE A 76 0.82 2.23 -4.15
CA ILE A 76 -0.41 2.13 -4.95
C ILE A 76 -1.30 1.06 -4.32
N PHE A 77 -2.61 1.22 -4.43
CA PHE A 77 -3.57 0.23 -3.97
C PHE A 77 -4.32 -0.33 -5.17
N ASN A 78 -4.16 -1.63 -5.45
CA ASN A 78 -4.84 -2.28 -6.56
C ASN A 78 -5.93 -3.20 -6.02
N LEU A 79 -7.16 -2.69 -5.98
CA LEU A 79 -8.32 -3.47 -5.59
C LEU A 79 -9.22 -3.75 -6.79
N LYS A 80 -9.33 -5.03 -7.14
CA LYS A 80 -10.33 -5.52 -8.10
C LYS A 80 -11.55 -6.02 -7.33
N VAL A 81 -12.38 -5.12 -6.78
CA VAL A 81 -13.59 -5.53 -6.08
C VAL A 81 -14.68 -5.83 -7.09
N ASN A 82 -15.28 -7.02 -6.97
CA ASN A 82 -16.45 -7.39 -7.74
C ASN A 82 -17.53 -7.81 -6.75
N PHE A 83 -18.49 -6.92 -6.52
CA PHE A 83 -19.65 -7.27 -5.73
C PHE A 83 -20.66 -7.98 -6.63
N PRO A 84 -20.98 -9.25 -6.39
CA PRO A 84 -22.05 -9.92 -7.13
C PRO A 84 -23.38 -9.21 -6.85
N GLY A 85 -24.34 -9.31 -7.78
CA GLY A 85 -25.65 -8.66 -7.65
C GLY A 85 -26.40 -9.02 -6.35
N ASN A 86 -26.12 -10.19 -5.76
CA ASN A 86 -26.59 -10.60 -4.44
C ASN A 86 -25.40 -10.64 -3.46
N ILE A 87 -25.17 -9.54 -2.73
CA ILE A 87 -24.13 -9.49 -1.69
C ILE A 87 -24.63 -10.25 -0.45
N THR A 88 -23.80 -11.12 0.11
CA THR A 88 -24.03 -11.82 1.37
C THR A 88 -23.02 -11.32 2.41
N LYS A 89 -23.26 -11.59 3.69
CA LYS A 89 -22.29 -11.28 4.75
C LYS A 89 -20.91 -11.91 4.47
N ARG A 90 -20.90 -13.14 3.95
CA ARG A 90 -19.67 -13.85 3.53
C ARG A 90 -18.99 -13.14 2.36
N SER A 91 -19.72 -12.83 1.30
CA SER A 91 -19.10 -12.22 0.11
C SER A 91 -18.60 -10.81 0.40
N PHE A 92 -19.33 -10.02 1.19
CA PHE A 92 -18.87 -8.71 1.65
C PHE A 92 -17.56 -8.81 2.45
N LEU A 93 -17.49 -9.71 3.44
CA LEU A 93 -16.28 -9.89 4.24
C LEU A 93 -15.11 -10.37 3.37
N SER A 94 -15.36 -11.28 2.45
CA SER A 94 -14.34 -11.78 1.52
C SER A 94 -13.80 -10.68 0.61
N GLN A 95 -14.65 -9.77 0.12
CA GLN A 95 -14.20 -8.66 -0.72
C GLN A 95 -13.45 -7.61 0.10
N SER A 96 -13.98 -7.24 1.26
CA SER A 96 -13.35 -6.24 2.14
C SER A 96 -12.01 -6.69 2.72
N ALA A 97 -11.83 -7.98 3.02
CA ALA A 97 -10.55 -8.51 3.49
C ALA A 97 -9.40 -8.38 2.47
N ARG A 98 -9.71 -8.12 1.20
CA ARG A 98 -8.71 -7.85 0.16
C ARG A 98 -8.10 -6.45 0.28
N LEU A 99 -8.76 -5.56 1.04
CA LEU A 99 -8.25 -4.24 1.39
C LEU A 99 -7.18 -4.39 2.48
N PHE A 100 -5.98 -4.75 2.05
CA PHE A 100 -4.83 -4.92 2.93
C PHE A 100 -4.12 -3.57 3.14
N ASP A 101 -4.18 -3.05 4.36
CA ASP A 101 -3.60 -1.76 4.75
C ASP A 101 -2.79 -1.89 6.06
N PRO A 102 -1.56 -2.42 5.99
CA PRO A 102 -0.72 -2.64 7.16
C PRO A 102 -0.21 -1.33 7.80
N LEU A 103 -0.20 -0.23 7.04
CA LEU A 103 0.32 1.07 7.49
C LEU A 103 -0.78 2.06 7.89
N GLY A 104 -2.06 1.71 7.70
CA GLY A 104 -3.19 2.55 8.09
C GLY A 104 -3.48 3.71 7.13
N PHE A 105 -2.92 3.71 5.90
CA PHE A 105 -3.16 4.77 4.92
C PHE A 105 -4.61 4.84 4.43
N LEU A 106 -5.30 3.71 4.46
CA LEU A 106 -6.70 3.54 4.07
C LEU A 106 -7.61 3.43 5.30
N THR A 107 -7.15 3.87 6.47
CA THR A 107 -7.96 3.90 7.70
C THR A 107 -9.34 4.52 7.49
N PRO A 108 -9.51 5.65 6.78
CA PRO A 108 -10.84 6.23 6.50
C PRO A 108 -11.79 5.28 5.76
N CYS A 109 -11.29 4.40 4.90
CA CYS A 109 -12.10 3.40 4.21
C CYS A 109 -12.31 2.14 5.08
N THR A 110 -11.24 1.65 5.71
CA THR A 110 -11.29 0.41 6.50
C THR A 110 -12.14 0.56 7.76
N VAL A 111 -12.22 1.77 8.35
CA VAL A 111 -13.07 2.03 9.51
C VAL A 111 -14.56 1.91 9.16
N SER A 112 -15.02 2.49 8.06
CA SER A 112 -16.40 2.37 7.58
C SER A 112 -16.80 0.91 7.33
N ILE A 113 -15.90 0.14 6.73
CA ILE A 113 -16.07 -1.30 6.51
C ILE A 113 -16.20 -2.06 7.85
N LYS A 114 -15.35 -1.75 8.83
CA LYS A 114 -15.38 -2.39 10.16
C LYS A 114 -16.66 -2.06 10.93
N ILE A 115 -17.11 -0.81 10.87
CA ILE A 115 -18.39 -0.38 11.47
C ILE A 115 -19.55 -1.15 10.83
N PHE A 116 -19.59 -1.22 9.50
CA PHE A 116 -20.63 -1.96 8.81
C PHE A 116 -20.58 -3.45 9.12
N TYR A 117 -19.39 -4.04 9.20
CA TYR A 117 -19.23 -5.41 9.65
C TYR A 117 -19.84 -5.63 11.04
N GLN A 118 -19.58 -4.73 11.99
CA GLN A 118 -20.19 -4.77 13.32
C GLN A 118 -21.73 -4.72 13.26
N GLN A 119 -22.31 -3.87 12.40
CA GLN A 119 -23.76 -3.82 12.20
C GLN A 119 -24.32 -5.15 11.67
N LEU A 120 -23.67 -5.77 10.69
CA LEU A 120 -24.06 -7.10 10.18
C LEU A 120 -24.01 -8.21 11.25
N TRP A 121 -23.14 -8.07 12.26
CA TRP A 121 -23.14 -8.99 13.41
C TRP A 121 -24.30 -8.76 14.35
N LEU A 122 -24.62 -7.50 14.66
CA LEU A 122 -25.73 -7.15 15.55
C LEU A 122 -27.08 -7.59 14.97
N LEU A 123 -27.23 -7.57 13.64
CA LEU A 123 -28.42 -8.05 12.94
C LEU A 123 -28.60 -9.57 12.95
N LYS A 124 -27.60 -10.34 13.44
CA LYS A 124 -27.62 -11.82 13.50
C LYS A 124 -27.97 -12.49 12.16
N LEU A 125 -27.54 -11.91 11.05
CA LEU A 125 -27.72 -12.49 9.71
C LEU A 125 -26.82 -13.71 9.51
N ASP A 126 -27.34 -14.73 8.82
CA ASP A 126 -26.56 -15.87 8.36
C ASP A 126 -25.54 -15.45 7.30
N TRP A 127 -24.47 -16.23 7.18
CA TRP A 127 -23.34 -15.95 6.29
C TRP A 127 -23.74 -15.80 4.82
N ASP A 128 -24.68 -16.60 4.37
CA ASP A 128 -25.07 -16.74 2.96
C ASP A 128 -26.45 -16.12 2.67
N SER A 129 -27.08 -15.47 3.66
CA SER A 129 -28.29 -14.68 3.44
C SER A 129 -27.98 -13.42 2.63
N PRO A 130 -28.84 -13.07 1.66
CA PRO A 130 -28.68 -11.84 0.90
C PRO A 130 -28.89 -10.62 1.81
N LEU A 131 -28.00 -9.63 1.68
CA LEU A 131 -28.17 -8.33 2.32
C LEU A 131 -29.26 -7.57 1.56
N SER A 132 -30.17 -6.93 2.29
CA SER A 132 -31.20 -6.08 1.67
C SER A 132 -30.55 -4.93 0.90
N GLU A 133 -31.20 -4.40 -0.13
CA GLU A 133 -30.63 -3.32 -0.95
C GLU A 133 -30.34 -2.05 -0.11
N ALA A 134 -31.11 -1.84 0.96
CA ALA A 134 -30.86 -0.79 1.95
C ALA A 134 -29.55 -1.00 2.76
N LEU A 135 -29.16 -2.25 3.02
CA LEU A 135 -27.90 -2.61 3.69
C LEU A 135 -26.73 -2.71 2.70
N CYS A 136 -27.00 -3.13 1.47
CA CYS A 136 -26.02 -3.41 0.41
C CYS A 136 -25.26 -2.15 -0.08
N CYS A 137 -25.64 -0.97 0.43
CA CYS A 137 -25.01 0.34 0.28
C CYS A 137 -24.03 0.44 -0.90
N LYS A 138 -24.52 0.95 -2.04
CA LYS A 138 -23.71 1.39 -3.21
C LYS A 138 -22.52 2.28 -2.82
N THR A 139 -22.55 2.86 -1.62
CA THR A 139 -21.47 3.61 -1.00
C THR A 139 -20.17 2.82 -0.91
N PHE A 140 -20.19 1.56 -0.46
CA PHE A 140 -18.95 0.78 -0.33
C PHE A 140 -18.31 0.52 -1.69
N GLN A 141 -19.11 0.21 -2.70
CA GLN A 141 -18.59 0.00 -4.05
C GLN A 141 -17.79 1.23 -4.54
N LYS A 142 -18.35 2.44 -4.34
CA LYS A 142 -17.64 3.68 -4.69
C LYS A 142 -16.39 3.90 -3.84
N GLU A 143 -16.43 3.63 -2.53
CA GLU A 143 -15.26 3.73 -1.65
C GLU A 143 -14.14 2.79 -2.11
N PHE A 144 -14.47 1.53 -2.45
CA PHE A 144 -13.52 0.55 -2.96
C PHE A 144 -12.93 0.96 -4.32
N GLU A 145 -13.74 1.52 -5.22
CA GLU A 145 -13.28 2.06 -6.50
C GLU A 145 -12.33 3.26 -6.31
N GLN A 146 -12.61 4.13 -5.33
CA GLN A 146 -11.78 5.30 -5.04
C GLN A 146 -10.41 4.93 -4.47
N VAL A 147 -10.29 3.84 -3.71
CA VAL A 147 -9.01 3.37 -3.16
C VAL A 147 -7.95 3.21 -4.26
N CYS A 148 -8.34 2.75 -5.46
CA CYS A 148 -7.42 2.57 -6.59
C CYS A 148 -6.85 3.89 -7.15
N SER A 149 -7.45 5.03 -6.82
CA SER A 149 -6.94 6.35 -7.22
C SER A 149 -5.98 6.95 -6.19
N ILE A 150 -5.87 6.37 -5.00
CA ILE A 150 -4.98 6.83 -3.93
C ILE A 150 -3.55 6.42 -4.24
N HIS A 151 -2.66 7.41 -4.25
CA HIS A 151 -1.23 7.23 -4.40
C HIS A 151 -0.54 7.92 -3.24
N ILE A 152 0.28 7.18 -2.49
CA ILE A 152 0.97 7.71 -1.31
C ILE A 152 2.47 7.79 -1.61
N PRO A 153 3.10 8.98 -1.58
CA PRO A 153 4.55 9.09 -1.66
C PRO A 153 5.21 8.22 -0.59
N ARG A 154 6.19 7.40 -1.00
CA ARG A 154 6.88 6.52 -0.05
C ARG A 154 7.82 7.31 0.86
N GLY A 155 8.52 8.29 0.30
CA GLY A 155 9.47 9.15 1.00
C GLY A 155 8.88 10.51 1.32
N ILE A 156 9.38 11.11 2.40
CA ILE A 156 9.14 12.51 2.73
C ILE A 156 10.45 13.25 2.40
N HIS A 157 10.54 13.80 1.18
CA HIS A 157 11.72 14.52 0.75
C HIS A 157 11.59 16.00 1.13
N THR A 158 12.33 16.44 2.13
CA THR A 158 12.35 17.84 2.58
C THR A 158 13.73 18.46 2.41
N ALA A 159 13.78 19.70 1.93
CA ALA A 159 15.03 20.48 1.90
C ALA A 159 15.43 20.97 3.32
N SER A 160 14.45 21.08 4.22
CA SER A 160 14.67 21.40 5.63
C SER A 160 14.91 20.13 6.45
N HIS A 161 15.88 20.18 7.35
CA HIS A 161 16.13 19.11 8.33
C HIS A 161 15.19 19.19 9.55
N GLN A 162 14.31 20.20 9.59
CA GLN A 162 13.31 20.35 10.66
C GLN A 162 11.95 19.88 10.15
N ILE A 163 11.51 18.74 10.67
CA ILE A 163 10.16 18.21 10.51
C ILE A 163 9.54 18.13 11.90
N THR A 164 8.35 18.70 12.07
CA THR A 164 7.51 18.48 13.25
C THR A 164 6.45 17.43 12.95
N LEU A 165 6.10 16.62 13.93
CA LEU A 165 5.02 15.64 13.80
C LEU A 165 3.78 16.16 14.54
N HIS A 166 2.69 16.32 13.80
CA HIS A 166 1.41 16.78 14.35
C HIS A 166 0.46 15.58 14.41
N GLY A 167 0.16 15.14 15.63
CA GLY A 167 -0.79 14.06 15.87
C GLY A 167 -2.20 14.61 16.13
N PHE A 168 -3.18 14.04 15.45
CA PHE A 168 -4.60 14.30 15.70
C PHE A 168 -5.27 12.99 16.08
N CYS A 169 -6.19 13.04 17.03
CA CYS A 169 -6.98 11.89 17.45
C CYS A 169 -8.42 12.34 17.65
N ASP A 170 -9.36 11.51 17.20
CA ASP A 170 -10.78 11.71 17.42
C ASP A 170 -11.44 10.38 17.79
N ALA A 171 -12.53 10.45 18.53
CA ALA A 171 -13.28 9.30 19.00
C ALA A 171 -14.79 9.58 18.94
N SER A 172 -15.52 8.57 18.50
CA SER A 172 -16.98 8.52 18.49
C SER A 172 -17.45 7.23 19.17
N GLU A 173 -18.76 7.08 19.34
CA GLU A 173 -19.35 5.83 19.83
C GLU A 173 -19.06 4.62 18.92
N LEU A 174 -18.79 4.86 17.62
CA LEU A 174 -18.61 3.81 16.62
C LEU A 174 -17.14 3.46 16.37
N ALA A 175 -16.23 4.42 16.51
CA ALA A 175 -14.82 4.24 16.22
C ALA A 175 -13.94 5.31 16.87
N TYR A 176 -12.68 4.95 17.10
CA TYR A 176 -11.59 5.87 17.42
C TYR A 176 -10.53 5.80 16.33
N ALA A 177 -9.94 6.94 15.98
CA ALA A 177 -8.91 7.01 14.95
C ALA A 177 -7.87 8.09 15.30
N SER A 178 -6.64 7.86 14.86
CA SER A 178 -5.55 8.82 14.99
C SER A 178 -4.79 8.93 13.68
N VAL A 179 -4.29 10.13 13.38
CA VAL A 179 -3.44 10.39 12.22
C VAL A 179 -2.25 11.24 12.65
N ILE A 180 -1.09 10.98 12.05
CA ILE A 180 0.14 11.74 12.27
C ILE A 180 0.54 12.37 10.95
N TYR A 181 0.70 13.69 10.94
CA TYR A 181 1.21 14.44 9.80
C TYR A 181 2.65 14.88 10.08
N ALA A 182 3.52 14.71 9.08
CA ALA A 182 4.80 15.40 9.06
C ALA A 182 4.58 16.81 8.49
N VAL A 183 4.96 17.82 9.25
CA VAL A 183 4.79 19.25 8.90
C VAL A 183 6.16 19.89 8.82
N GLN A 184 6.38 20.66 7.76
CA GLN A 184 7.56 21.49 7.62
C GLN A 184 7.18 22.93 7.99
N PRO A 185 7.98 23.62 8.82
CA PRO A 185 7.78 25.03 9.15
C PRO A 185 7.97 25.96 7.95
#